data_AF-A0A3S1FE27-F1
#
_entry.id   AF-A0A3S1FE27-F1
#
_cell.length_a   1.000
_cell.length_b   1.000
_cell.length_c   1.000
_cell.angle_alpha   90.00
_cell.angle_beta   90.00
_cell.angle_gamma   90.00
#
_symmetry.space_group_name_H-M   'P 1'
#
loop_
_entity.id
_entity.type
_entity.pdbx_description
1 polymer ?
#
loop_
_entity_poly.entity_id
_entity_poly.type
_entity_poly.pdbx_seq_one_letter_code
_entity_poly.pdbx_strand_id
1 'polypeptide(L)' 'MISVGLLLLAWELYATYSGIRPTTLPAPSRVFEQALLNRQALADNAIPTIGATLLGFSCSLSAAFV' A
#
# COMPACT_ATOMS: atom_id res chain seq x y z
N MET A 1 -12.26 -13.31 -1.23
CA MET A 1 -12.46 -11.86 -0.97
C MET A 1 -12.89 -11.55 0.47
N ILE A 2 -13.75 -12.36 1.10
CA ILE A 2 -14.18 -12.17 2.51
C ILE A 2 -13.00 -12.16 3.49
N SER A 3 -11.99 -13.00 3.26
CA SER A 3 -10.79 -13.11 4.09
C SER A 3 -9.97 -11.81 4.18
N VAL A 4 -9.84 -11.06 3.07
CA VAL A 4 -9.12 -9.77 3.08
C VAL A 4 -9.90 -8.73 3.87
N GLY A 5 -11.22 -8.68 3.68
CA GLY A 5 -12.08 -7.77 4.45
C GLY A 5 -12.03 -8.05 5.96
N LEU A 6 -12.07 -9.33 6.36
CA LEU A 6 -11.92 -9.73 7.76
C LEU A 6 -10.57 -9.32 8.34
N LEU A 7 -9.49 -9.48 7.57
CA LEU A 7 -8.15 -9.08 8.00
C LEU A 7 -8.05 -7.55 8.21
N LEU A 8 -8.60 -6.77 7.28
CA LEU A 8 -8.64 -5.31 7.39
C LEU A 8 -9.46 -4.86 8.60
N LEU A 9 -10.61 -5.50 8.85
CA LEU A 9 -11.44 -5.21 10.03
C LEU A 9 -10.73 -5.57 11.33
N ALA A 10 -10.09 -6.74 11.40
CA ALA A 10 -9.31 -7.14 12.57
C ALA A 10 -8.15 -6.16 12.84
N TRP A 11 -7.48 -5.70 11.78
CA TRP A 11 -6.43 -4.69 11.87
C TRP A 11 -6.97 -3.33 12.33
N GLU A 12 -8.08 -2.85 11.78
CA GLU A 12 -8.74 -1.61 12.23
C GLU A 12 -9.10 -1.68 13.72
N LEU A 13 -9.69 -2.80 14.14
CA LEU A 13 -10.03 -3.03 15.55
C LEU A 13 -8.77 -3.00 16.41
N TYR A 14 -7.74 -3.74 16.01
CA TYR A 14 -6.50 -3.81 16.77
C TYR A 14 -5.80 -2.45 16.85
N ALA A 15 -5.68 -1.72 15.75
CA ALA A 15 -5.07 -0.38 15.73
C ALA A 15 -5.84 0.61 16.61
N THR A 16 -7.16 0.50 16.67
CA THR A 16 -8.02 1.40 17.45
C THR A 16 -7.99 1.08 18.95
N TYR A 17 -8.04 -0.21 19.33
CA TYR A 17 -8.20 -0.63 20.72
C TYR A 17 -6.88 -1.02 21.42
N SER A 18 -5.79 -1.24 20.70
CA SER A 18 -4.50 -1.66 21.29
C SER A 18 -3.80 -0.58 22.11
N GLY A 19 -4.22 0.69 22.01
CA GLY A 19 -3.56 1.82 22.66
C GLY A 19 -2.19 2.16 22.05
N ILE A 20 -1.81 1.51 20.94
CA ILE A 20 -0.60 1.83 20.18
C ILE A 20 -0.77 3.21 19.56
N ARG A 21 0.29 4.01 19.58
CA ARG A 21 0.25 5.35 18.99
C ARG A 21 -0.10 5.25 17.49
N PRO A 22 -1.02 6.10 16.98
CA PRO A 22 -1.44 6.07 15.57
C PRO A 22 -0.29 6.32 14.58
N THR A 23 0.81 6.90 15.03
CA THR A 23 2.03 7.10 14.23
C THR A 23 2.82 5.82 14.02
N THR A 24 2.67 4.82 14.90
CA THR A 24 3.35 3.51 14.81
C THR A 24 2.45 2.49 14.14
N LEU A 25 1.15 2.50 14.47
CA LEU A 25 0.17 1.61 13.86
C LEU A 25 -1.07 2.42 13.44
N PRO A 26 -1.06 3.02 12.24
CA PRO A 26 -2.22 3.71 11.73
C PRO A 26 -3.31 2.71 11.37
N ALA A 27 -4.56 3.05 11.70
CA ALA A 27 -5.73 2.32 11.25
C ALA A 27 -5.81 2.34 9.71
N PRO A 28 -6.21 1.25 9.04
CA PRO A 28 -6.34 1.22 7.58
C PRO A 28 -7.24 2.33 7.03
N SER A 29 -8.29 2.74 7.74
CA SER A 29 -9.11 3.91 7.38
C SER A 29 -8.28 5.20 7.27
N ARG A 30 -7.38 5.43 8.22
CA ARG A 30 -6.47 6.59 8.27
C ARG A 30 -5.42 6.54 7.17
N VAL A 31 -4.91 5.36 6.85
CA VAL A 31 -3.98 5.18 5.71
C VAL A 31 -4.66 5.59 4.41
N PHE A 32 -5.91 5.18 4.21
CA PHE A 32 -6.69 5.53 3.02
C PHE A 32 -6.99 7.04 2.95
N GLU A 33 -7.39 7.64 4.07
CA GLU A 33 -7.61 9.09 4.20
C GLU A 33 -6.34 9.88 3.83
N GLN A 34 -5.19 9.50 4.38
CA GLN A 34 -3.90 10.13 4.10
C GLN A 34 -3.46 9.94 2.65
N ALA A 35 -3.72 8.77 2.07
CA ALA A 35 -3.43 8.49 0.66
C ALA A 35 -4.27 9.38 -0.28
N LEU A 36 -5.53 9.63 0.05
CA LEU A 36 -6.41 10.48 -0.75
C LEU A 36 -6.05 11.96 -0.63
N LEU A 37 -5.77 12.43 0.61
CA LEU A 37 -5.35 13.81 0.88
C LEU A 37 -4.02 14.13 0.19
N ASN A 38 -3.05 13.20 0.24
CA ASN A 38 -1.72 13.37 -0.33
C ASN A 38 -1.58 12.65 -1.67
N ARG A 39 -2.66 12.50 -2.43
CA ARG A 39 -2.69 11.76 -3.72
C ARG A 39 -1.61 12.21 -4.71
N GLN A 40 -1.26 13.49 -4.70
CA GLN A 40 -0.28 14.06 -5.61
C GLN A 40 1.14 13.63 -5.22
N ALA A 41 1.52 13.83 -3.96
CA ALA A 41 2.79 13.32 -3.43
C ALA A 41 2.90 11.80 -3.54
N LEU A 42 1.79 11.08 -3.35
CA LEU A 42 1.73 9.64 -3.54
C LEU A 42 1.99 9.25 -5.01
N ALA A 43 1.34 9.91 -5.96
CA ALA A 43 1.53 9.67 -7.38
C ALA A 43 2.96 9.99 -7.84
N ASP A 44 3.52 11.12 -7.38
CA ASP A 44 4.87 11.57 -7.71
C ASP A 44 5.95 10.53 -7.31
N ASN A 45 5.69 9.73 -6.27
CA ASN A 45 6.62 8.68 -5.81
C ASN A 45 6.22 7.26 -6.29
N ALA A 46 4.93 6.98 -6.38
CA ALA A 46 4.43 5.66 -6.76
C ALA A 46 4.64 5.38 -8.25
N ILE A 47 4.38 6.37 -9.12
CA ILE A 47 4.48 6.19 -10.58
C ILE A 47 5.92 5.83 -11.00
N PRO A 48 6.98 6.55 -10.57
CA PRO A 48 8.35 6.16 -10.92
C PRO A 48 8.72 4.77 -10.40
N THR A 49 8.28 4.40 -9.20
CA THR A 49 8.56 3.10 -8.59
C THR A 49 7.91 1.96 -9.37
N ILE A 50 6.64 2.11 -9.74
CA ILE A 50 5.93 1.15 -10.59
C ILE A 50 6.60 1.06 -11.96
N GLY A 51 6.95 2.19 -12.56
CA GLY A 51 7.67 2.23 -13.84
C GLY A 51 8.98 1.46 -13.79
N ALA A 52 9.83 1.72 -12.80
CA ALA A 52 11.10 1.01 -12.62
C ALA A 52 10.89 -0.51 -12.43
N THR A 53 9.91 -0.90 -11.63
CA THR A 53 9.58 -2.32 -11.39
C THR A 53 9.10 -3.01 -12.66
N LEU A 54 8.20 -2.37 -13.40
CA LEU A 54 7.67 -2.91 -14.66
C LEU A 54 8.74 -2.98 -15.74
N LEU A 55 9.62 -1.98 -15.84
CA LEU A 55 10.74 -2.00 -16.79
C LEU A 55 11.73 -3.12 -16.46
N GLY A 56 12.11 -3.27 -15.19
CA GLY A 56 12.97 -4.36 -14.75
C GLY A 56 12.35 -5.73 -15.01
N PHE A 57 11.07 -5.91 -14.65
CA PHE A 57 10.33 -7.13 -14.94
C PHE A 57 10.22 -7.42 -16.44
N SER A 58 9.90 -6.41 -17.25
CA SER A 58 9.79 -6.55 -18.71
C SER A 58 11.13 -6.89 -19.34
N CYS A 59 12.22 -6.26 -18.91
CA CYS A 59 13.57 -6.58 -19.35
C CYS A 59 13.95 -8.03 -19.02
N SER A 60 13.67 -8.47 -17.79
CA SER A 60 13.87 -9.87 -17.38
C SER A 60 13.02 -10.83 -18.20
N LEU A 61 11.77 -10.48 -18.49
CA LEU A 61 10.87 -11.29 -19.30
C LEU A 61 11.39 -11.41 -20.73
N SER A 62 11.76 -10.29 -21.36
CA SER A 62 12.33 -10.28 -22.71
C SER A 62 13.60 -11.10 -22.80
N ALA A 63 14.53 -10.96 -21.84
CA ALA A 63 15.77 -11.74 -21.81
C ALA A 63 15.55 -13.24 -21.59
N ALA A 64 14.44 -13.64 -20.98
CA ALA A 64 14.12 -15.06 -20.78
C ALA A 64 13.58 -15.74 -22.06
N PHE A 65 13.11 -14.98 -23.04
CA PHE A 65 12.45 -15.49 -24.24
C PHE A 65 13.15 -15.12 -25.56
N VAL A 66 14.29 -14.41 -25.50
CA VAL A 66 15.22 -14.17 -26.62
C VAL A 66 16.42 -15.08 -26.48
#